data_AF-A0A2T1HSX0-F1
#
_entry.id   AF-A0A2T1HSX0-F1
#
_cell.length_a   1.000
_cell.length_b   1.000
_cell.length_c   1.000
_cell.angle_alpha   90.00
_cell.angle_beta   90.00
_cell.angle_gamma   90.00
#
_symmetry.space_group_name_H-M   'P 1'
#
loop_
_entity.id
_entity.type
_entity.pdbx_description
1 polymer ?
#
loop_
_entity_poly.entity_id
_entity_poly.type
_entity_poly.pdbx_seq_one_letter_code
_entity_poly.pdbx_strand_id
1 'polypeptide(L)'
;MLGDLRISRAPPMLRTLGFVNVPAEVAAWFVFFVALGSLLAAWVVDNIMDDLGFGVIGNAVLLFLGALGGLWAWNLYEGTVRATDPVTLTLICVGSGFFAVFAMAILRRMAHG
;
A
#
# COMPACT_ATOMS: atom_id res chain seq x y z
N MET A 1 8.94 16.89 34.34
CA MET A 1 9.70 16.81 33.06
C MET A 1 9.73 15.36 32.57
N LEU A 2 8.58 14.84 32.10
CA LEU A 2 8.42 13.46 31.59
C LEU A 2 7.64 13.47 30.25
N GLY A 3 7.77 14.54 29.48
CA GLY A 3 7.00 14.77 28.25
C GLY A 3 7.72 14.35 26.96
N ASP A 4 9.06 14.19 26.99
CA ASP A 4 9.88 14.17 25.76
C ASP A 4 10.32 12.78 25.29
N LEU A 5 9.91 11.70 25.94
CA LEU A 5 10.33 10.34 25.58
C LEU A 5 9.39 9.61 24.59
N ARG A 6 8.27 10.23 24.17
CA ARG A 6 7.26 9.58 23.30
C ARG A 6 7.31 9.98 21.83
N ILE A 7 8.21 10.87 21.42
CA ILE A 7 8.48 11.09 19.99
C ILE A 7 9.61 10.16 19.59
N SER A 8 9.35 8.85 19.66
CA SER A 8 10.20 7.88 18.98
C SER A 8 10.19 8.27 17.52
N ARG A 9 11.32 8.81 17.03
CA ARG A 9 11.49 9.20 15.63
C ARG A 9 11.02 8.02 14.80
N ALA A 10 9.98 8.22 13.98
CA ALA A 10 9.48 7.15 13.12
C ALA A 10 10.66 6.55 12.35
N PRO A 11 10.82 5.21 12.33
CA PRO A 11 11.90 4.55 11.59
C PRO A 11 11.96 5.07 10.15
N PRO A 12 13.15 5.07 9.53
CA PRO A 12 13.38 5.70 8.23
C PRO A 12 12.39 5.24 7.15
N MET A 13 11.96 3.97 7.20
CA MET A 13 10.95 3.39 6.29
C MET A 13 9.54 3.99 6.44
N LEU A 14 9.15 4.44 7.64
CA LEU A 14 7.86 5.10 7.85
C LEU A 14 7.90 6.56 7.39
N ARG A 15 9.06 7.21 7.48
CA ARG A 15 9.25 8.56 6.95
C ARG A 15 9.16 8.61 5.44
N THR A 16 9.71 7.61 4.74
CA THR A 16 9.60 7.52 3.28
C THR A 16 8.14 7.38 2.84
N LEU A 17 7.33 6.63 3.60
CA LEU A 17 5.88 6.50 3.38
C LEU A 17 5.06 7.73 3.84
N GLY A 18 5.70 8.79 4.36
CA GLY A 18 5.04 10.03 4.76
C GLY A 18 4.47 10.05 6.18
N PHE A 19 4.74 9.01 6.98
CA PHE A 19 4.37 8.92 8.39
C PHE A 19 5.40 9.64 9.29
N VAL A 20 5.66 10.91 9.03
CA VAL A 20 6.71 11.69 9.73
C VAL A 20 6.35 11.96 11.21
N ASN A 21 5.06 11.95 11.56
CA ASN A 21 4.55 12.29 12.89
C ASN A 21 3.50 11.31 13.42
N VAL A 22 3.51 10.06 12.97
CA VAL A 22 2.54 9.03 13.39
C VAL A 22 3.20 8.07 14.38
N PRO A 23 2.53 7.73 15.51
CA PRO A 23 3.05 6.73 16.44
C PRO A 23 3.30 5.40 15.72
N ALA A 24 4.41 4.73 16.01
CA ALA A 24 4.78 3.48 15.36
C ALA A 24 3.69 2.40 15.49
N GLU A 25 2.96 2.38 16.62
CA GLU A 25 1.81 1.50 16.86
C GLU A 25 0.69 1.72 15.82
N VAL A 26 0.33 2.97 15.57
CA VAL A 26 -0.72 3.33 14.59
C VAL A 26 -0.28 2.99 13.18
N ALA A 27 0.99 3.22 12.85
CA ALA A 27 1.54 2.83 11.55
C ALA A 27 1.56 1.30 11.36
N ALA A 28 1.86 0.53 12.41
CA ALA A 28 1.81 -0.92 12.37
C ALA A 28 0.38 -1.43 12.12
N TRP A 29 -0.62 -0.85 12.80
CA TRP A 29 -2.03 -1.17 12.53
C TRP A 29 -2.44 -0.84 11.10
N PHE A 30 -2.03 0.31 10.58
CA PHE A 30 -2.29 0.67 9.19
C PHE A 30 -1.72 -0.37 8.22
N VAL A 31 -0.43 -0.72 8.36
CA VAL A 31 0.22 -1.73 7.51
C VAL A 31 -0.48 -3.08 7.63
N PHE A 32 -0.88 -3.48 8.84
CA PHE A 32 -1.63 -4.71 9.07
C PHE A 32 -2.97 -4.72 8.33
N PHE A 33 -3.76 -3.66 8.43
CA PHE A 33 -5.05 -3.57 7.72
C PHE A 33 -4.89 -3.52 6.21
N VAL A 34 -3.87 -2.82 5.71
CA VAL A 34 -3.56 -2.82 4.27
C VAL A 34 -3.17 -4.23 3.82
N ALA A 35 -2.30 -4.94 4.54
CA ALA A 35 -1.92 -6.30 4.21
C ALA A 35 -3.12 -7.27 4.22
N LEU A 36 -3.97 -7.18 5.24
CA LEU A 36 -5.19 -8.00 5.33
C LEU A 36 -6.17 -7.69 4.20
N GLY A 37 -6.38 -6.40 3.92
CA GLY A 37 -7.23 -5.94 2.80
C GLY A 37 -6.68 -6.39 1.45
N SER A 38 -5.37 -6.31 1.25
CA SER A 38 -4.71 -6.84 0.05
C SER A 38 -4.93 -8.34 -0.11
N LEU A 39 -4.87 -9.13 0.97
CA LEU A 39 -5.11 -10.57 0.91
C LEU A 39 -6.56 -10.90 0.52
N LEU A 40 -7.54 -10.20 1.11
CA LEU A 40 -8.95 -10.37 0.78
C LEU A 40 -9.25 -9.95 -0.67
N ALA A 41 -8.74 -8.80 -1.09
CA ALA A 41 -8.90 -8.32 -2.46
C ALA A 41 -8.19 -9.23 -3.47
N ALA A 42 -7.03 -9.79 -3.12
CA ALA A 42 -6.30 -10.72 -3.97
C ALA A 42 -7.08 -11.98 -4.26
N TRP A 43 -7.82 -12.51 -3.28
CA TRP A 43 -8.70 -13.65 -3.51
C TRP A 43 -9.77 -13.33 -4.57
N VAL A 44 -10.39 -12.15 -4.50
CA VAL A 44 -11.36 -11.70 -5.49
C VAL A 44 -10.71 -11.53 -6.86
N VAL A 45 -9.54 -10.88 -6.92
CA VAL A 45 -8.80 -10.66 -8.17
C VAL A 45 -8.39 -11.97 -8.82
N ASP A 46 -7.96 -12.95 -8.03
CA ASP A 46 -7.57 -14.27 -8.54
C ASP A 46 -8.74 -14.97 -9.22
N ASN A 47 -9.93 -14.94 -8.61
CA ASN A 47 -11.15 -15.49 -9.21
C ASN A 47 -11.59 -14.75 -10.48
N ILE A 48 -11.26 -13.47 -10.63
CA ILE A 48 -11.61 -12.67 -11.83
C ILE A 48 -10.60 -12.88 -12.95
N MET A 49 -9.31 -12.95 -12.62
CA MET A 49 -8.22 -13.03 -13.60
C MET A 49 -7.92 -14.46 -14.06
N ASP A 50 -8.34 -15.47 -13.29
CA ASP A 50 -8.15 -16.89 -13.60
C ASP A 50 -6.69 -17.17 -14.04
N ASP A 51 -6.45 -17.69 -15.26
CA ASP A 51 -5.11 -18.00 -15.78
C ASP A 51 -4.16 -16.79 -15.90
N LEU A 52 -4.70 -15.56 -16.00
CA LEU A 52 -3.89 -14.34 -16.08
C LEU A 52 -3.36 -13.91 -14.70
N GLY A 53 -3.98 -14.37 -13.62
CA GLY A 53 -3.63 -14.02 -12.24
C GLY A 53 -2.34 -14.70 -11.76
N PHE A 54 -1.69 -14.12 -10.74
CA PHE A 54 -0.46 -14.68 -10.14
C PHE A 54 -0.75 -15.60 -8.94
N GLY A 55 -1.97 -16.12 -8.84
CA GLY A 55 -2.48 -16.75 -7.62
C GLY A 55 -2.80 -15.72 -6.53
N VAL A 56 -3.58 -16.16 -5.53
CA VAL A 56 -3.96 -15.32 -4.37
C VAL A 56 -2.75 -14.63 -3.72
N ILE A 57 -1.65 -15.34 -3.48
CA ILE A 57 -0.48 -14.78 -2.79
C ILE A 57 0.23 -13.75 -3.68
N GLY A 58 0.43 -14.05 -4.97
CA GLY A 58 1.10 -13.13 -5.89
C GLY A 58 0.31 -11.84 -6.07
N ASN A 59 -1.01 -11.95 -6.25
CA ASN A 59 -1.91 -10.80 -6.35
C ASN A 59 -1.91 -9.97 -5.04
N ALA A 60 -1.85 -10.62 -3.87
CA ALA A 60 -1.81 -9.93 -2.57
C ALA A 60 -0.53 -9.12 -2.40
N VAL A 61 0.62 -9.68 -2.78
CA VAL A 61 1.91 -8.97 -2.75
C VAL A 61 1.89 -7.77 -3.69
N LEU A 62 1.36 -7.92 -4.90
CA LEU A 62 1.24 -6.82 -5.87
C LEU A 62 0.29 -5.72 -5.38
N LEU A 63 -0.86 -6.08 -4.82
CA LEU A 63 -1.80 -5.11 -4.23
C LEU A 63 -1.14 -4.34 -3.07
N PHE A 64 -0.44 -5.05 -2.20
CA PHE A 64 0.23 -4.47 -1.04
C PHE A 64 1.37 -3.53 -1.45
N LEU A 65 2.26 -3.99 -2.33
CA LEU A 65 3.38 -3.18 -2.82
C LEU A 65 2.89 -2.00 -3.67
N GLY A 66 1.84 -2.19 -4.47
CA GLY A 66 1.20 -1.12 -5.23
C GLY A 66 0.63 -0.05 -4.29
N ALA A 67 -0.09 -0.44 -3.24
CA ALA A 67 -0.63 0.48 -2.25
C ALA A 67 0.47 1.28 -1.52
N LEU A 68 1.54 0.61 -1.08
CA LEU A 68 2.68 1.28 -0.45
C LEU A 68 3.43 2.19 -1.43
N GLY A 69 3.60 1.74 -2.68
CA GLY A 69 4.22 2.52 -3.75
C GLY A 69 3.41 3.78 -4.10
N GLY A 70 2.08 3.68 -4.13
CA GLY A 70 1.19 4.81 -4.31
C GLY A 70 1.27 5.81 -3.17
N LEU A 71 1.31 5.32 -1.93
CA LEU A 71 1.50 6.17 -0.75
C LEU A 71 2.86 6.89 -0.76
N TRP A 72 3.91 6.17 -1.14
CA TRP A 72 5.26 6.74 -1.30
C TRP A 72 5.28 7.81 -2.39
N ALA A 73 4.72 7.52 -3.57
CA ALA A 73 4.61 8.47 -4.67
C ALA A 73 3.83 9.71 -4.25
N TRP A 74 2.69 9.54 -3.58
CA TRP A 74 1.89 10.65 -3.07
C TRP A 74 2.66 11.55 -2.11
N ASN A 75 3.41 10.94 -1.18
CA ASN A 75 4.26 11.66 -0.24
C ASN A 75 5.37 12.47 -0.95
N LEU A 76 5.83 12.04 -2.14
CA LEU A 76 6.78 12.82 -2.95
C LEU A 76 6.13 14.06 -3.59
N TYR A 77 4.84 14.00 -3.96
CA TYR A 77 4.14 15.05 -4.70
C TYR A 77 3.43 16.06 -3.80
N GLU A 78 2.60 15.63 -2.85
CA GLU A 78 1.76 16.52 -2.02
C GLU A 78 2.28 16.73 -0.60
N GLY A 79 3.32 15.99 -0.20
CA GLY A 79 3.82 16.01 1.17
C GLY A 79 2.98 15.16 2.13
N THR A 80 3.34 15.20 3.41
CA THR A 80 3.03 14.18 4.43
C THR A 80 1.55 13.74 4.49
N VAL A 81 1.35 12.42 4.61
CA VAL A 81 0.06 11.71 4.73
C VAL A 81 -0.92 12.33 5.73
N ARG A 82 -0.43 13.00 6.77
CA ARG A 82 -1.25 13.60 7.83
C ARG A 82 -2.08 14.81 7.38
N ALA A 83 -1.72 15.45 6.26
CA ALA A 83 -2.44 16.60 5.70
C ALA A 83 -3.55 16.20 4.71
N THR A 84 -3.59 14.93 4.30
CA THR A 84 -4.50 14.44 3.27
C THR A 84 -5.76 13.82 3.90
N ASP A 85 -6.91 14.09 3.28
CA ASP A 85 -8.20 13.51 3.68
C ASP A 85 -8.17 11.96 3.60
N PRO A 86 -8.70 11.23 4.60
CA PRO A 86 -8.70 9.76 4.61
C PRO A 86 -9.28 9.11 3.34
N VAL A 87 -10.28 9.74 2.70
CA VAL A 87 -10.87 9.24 1.46
C VAL A 87 -9.83 9.26 0.33
N THR A 88 -9.09 10.36 0.21
CA THR A 88 -8.05 10.52 -0.82
C THR A 88 -6.94 9.50 -0.64
N LEU A 89 -6.44 9.29 0.58
CA LEU A 89 -5.43 8.27 0.88
C LEU A 89 -5.92 6.86 0.53
N THR A 90 -7.18 6.57 0.83
CA THR A 90 -7.79 5.27 0.50
C THR A 90 -7.84 5.07 -1.02
N LEU A 91 -8.29 6.08 -1.77
CA LEU A 91 -8.35 6.03 -3.23
C LEU A 91 -6.96 5.82 -3.84
N ILE A 92 -5.93 6.48 -3.30
CA ILE A 92 -4.55 6.30 -3.75
C ILE A 92 -4.09 4.86 -3.49
N CYS A 93 -4.24 4.36 -2.27
CA CYS A 93 -3.78 3.02 -1.90
C CYS A 93 -4.50 1.94 -2.72
N VAL A 94 -5.83 2.04 -2.83
CA VAL A 94 -6.64 1.10 -3.61
C VAL A 94 -6.31 1.20 -5.09
N GLY A 95 -6.33 2.41 -5.65
CA GLY A 95 -6.07 2.65 -7.08
C GLY A 95 -4.69 2.18 -7.51
N SER A 96 -3.65 2.52 -6.75
CA SER A 96 -2.27 2.09 -7.03
C SER A 96 -2.08 0.58 -6.85
N GLY A 97 -2.72 -0.03 -5.84
CA GLY A 97 -2.73 -1.48 -5.64
C GLY A 97 -3.31 -2.22 -6.85
N PHE A 98 -4.53 -1.88 -7.26
CA PHE A 98 -5.17 -2.53 -8.39
C PHE A 98 -4.42 -2.24 -9.71
N PHE A 99 -3.95 -1.01 -9.89
CA PHE A 99 -3.14 -0.64 -11.06
C PHE A 99 -1.89 -1.52 -11.17
N ALA A 100 -1.18 -1.79 -10.07
CA ALA A 100 -0.01 -2.65 -10.07
C ALA A 100 -0.34 -4.08 -10.54
N VAL A 101 -1.46 -4.65 -10.09
CA VAL A 101 -1.88 -5.99 -10.54
C VAL A 101 -2.22 -5.99 -12.02
N PHE A 102 -3.03 -5.03 -12.49
CA PHE A 102 -3.40 -4.94 -13.89
C PHE A 102 -2.19 -4.72 -14.80
N ALA A 103 -1.28 -3.82 -14.43
CA ALA A 103 -0.06 -3.58 -15.17
C ALA A 103 0.78 -4.85 -15.32
N MET A 104 0.97 -5.60 -14.22
CA MET A 104 1.72 -6.85 -14.25
C MET A 104 1.00 -7.96 -15.03
N ALA A 105 -0.32 -8.06 -14.93
CA ALA A 105 -1.11 -9.02 -15.70
C ALA A 105 -1.00 -8.76 -17.21
N ILE A 106 -1.03 -7.48 -17.61
CA ILE A 106 -0.83 -7.06 -19.01
C ILE A 106 0.59 -7.41 -19.48
N LEU A 107 1.61 -7.10 -18.68
CA LEU A 107 3.00 -7.42 -19.01
C LEU A 107 3.22 -8.93 -19.16
N ARG A 108 2.62 -9.74 -18.29
CA ARG A 108 2.66 -11.20 -18.39
C ARG A 108 2.01 -11.69 -19.69
N ARG A 109 0.86 -11.11 -20.06
CA ARG A 109 0.18 -11.45 -21.33
C ARG A 109 1.06 -11.12 -22.54
N MET A 110 1.80 -10.01 -22.52
CA MET A 110 2.72 -9.66 -23.60
C MET A 110 3.96 -10.57 -23.65
N ALA A 111 4.40 -11.11 -22.51
CA ALA A 111 5.57 -11.99 -22.45
C ALA A 111 5.28 -13.44 -22.90
N HIS A 112 4.02 -13.88 -22.84
CA HIS A 112 3.61 -15.25 -23.13
C HIS A 112 2.61 -15.39 -24.30
N GLY A 113 2.22 -14.29 -24.93
CA GLY A 113 1.39 -14.26 -26.14
C GLY A 113 2.23 -14.02 -27.38
#